data_AF-A0A2S7JAQ7-F1
#
_entry.id   AF-A0A2S7JAQ7-F1
#
_cell.length_a   1.000
_cell.length_b   1.000
_cell.length_c   1.000
_cell.angle_alpha   90.00
_cell.angle_beta   90.00
_cell.angle_gamma   90.00
#
_symmetry.space_group_name_H-M   'P 1'
#
loop_
_entity.id
_entity.type
_entity.pdbx_description
1 polymer ?
#
loop_
_entity_poly.entity_id
_entity_poly.type
_entity_poly.pdbx_seq_one_letter_code
_entity_poly.pdbx_strand_id
1 'polypeptide(L)'
;MLLAVMLFSAMDTIIKALSAHYPPLQIAAMRGALTLPLIALWIQWRGSWAAVWQARWPLHLLRGGLVIAMLVLFTYGVRGLPLTHAYTLMFFAPLLITVLAWPVLGERVPRAHWWAVGGGLLGVLVALRPSAEGFASWSGLAVLGAAVCYAVSAVVTRLSSRTDSKDSLVLWVMVILTVVAGALALPQWLPLQAHHLPLWAGLAASGFLAQLAITEAFRHGQASAVAPFEYTALAWSLGIDWLVWQQLPDAFTLLGGAIIVGSGLYVLRHEQVHATAEHP
;
A
#
# COMPACT_ATOMS: atom_id res chain seq x y z
N MET A 1 11.33 -3.80 0.48
CA MET A 1 10.08 -3.45 -0.24
C MET A 1 9.33 -4.69 -0.73
N LEU A 2 9.95 -5.59 -1.52
CA LEU A 2 9.28 -6.80 -2.04
C LEU A 2 8.53 -7.62 -0.98
N LEU A 3 9.16 -7.90 0.17
CA LEU A 3 8.51 -8.60 1.29
C LEU A 3 7.27 -7.85 1.81
N ALA A 4 7.35 -6.53 1.91
CA ALA A 4 6.23 -5.71 2.35
C ALA A 4 5.06 -5.82 1.36
N VAL A 5 5.35 -5.71 0.06
CA VAL A 5 4.36 -5.82 -1.01
C VAL A 5 3.73 -7.21 -1.02
N MET A 6 4.52 -8.28 -0.88
CA MET A 6 4.00 -9.66 -0.77
C MET A 6 3.05 -9.81 0.42
N LEU A 7 3.42 -9.28 1.60
CA LEU A 7 2.58 -9.33 2.80
C LEU A 7 1.31 -8.47 2.65
N PHE A 8 1.39 -7.33 1.96
CA PHE A 8 0.22 -6.53 1.59
C PHE A 8 -0.68 -7.27 0.61
N SER A 9 -0.15 -7.97 -0.40
CA SER A 9 -0.97 -8.79 -1.31
C SER A 9 -1.67 -9.94 -0.59
N ALA A 10 -1.02 -10.58 0.39
CA ALA A 10 -1.65 -11.58 1.24
C ALA A 10 -2.75 -10.94 2.13
N MET A 11 -2.48 -9.76 2.69
CA MET A 11 -3.48 -8.98 3.44
C MET A 11 -4.69 -8.62 2.57
N ASP A 12 -4.48 -8.17 1.34
CA ASP A 12 -5.54 -7.78 0.40
C ASP A 12 -6.42 -8.97 0.01
N THR A 13 -5.83 -10.16 -0.11
CA THR A 13 -6.56 -11.42 -0.31
C THR A 13 -7.52 -11.70 0.85
N ILE A 14 -7.05 -11.51 2.09
CA ILE A 14 -7.87 -11.69 3.29
C ILE A 14 -8.97 -10.62 3.35
N ILE A 15 -8.65 -9.36 3.03
CA ILE A 15 -9.62 -8.26 2.95
C ILE A 15 -10.70 -8.59 1.91
N LYS A 16 -10.33 -9.10 0.74
CA LYS A 16 -11.26 -9.51 -0.32
C LYS A 16 -12.23 -10.58 0.18
N ALA A 17 -11.74 -11.59 0.90
CA ALA A 17 -12.59 -12.61 1.51
C ALA A 17 -13.55 -12.03 2.56
N LEU A 18 -13.05 -11.15 3.44
CA LEU A 18 -13.87 -10.50 4.47
C LEU A 18 -14.89 -9.49 3.91
N SER A 19 -14.59 -8.87 2.75
CA SER A 19 -15.44 -7.85 2.12
C SER A 19 -16.77 -8.40 1.62
N ALA A 20 -16.90 -9.72 1.47
CA ALA A 20 -18.18 -10.37 1.19
C ALA A 20 -19.15 -10.35 2.39
N HIS A 21 -18.64 -10.11 3.61
CA HIS A 21 -19.39 -10.26 4.85
C HIS A 21 -19.41 -9.01 5.73
N TYR A 22 -18.43 -8.10 5.58
CA TYR A 22 -18.25 -6.94 6.43
C TYR A 22 -18.10 -5.64 5.62
N PRO A 23 -18.63 -4.51 6.11
CA PRO A 23 -18.41 -3.21 5.48
C PRO A 23 -16.92 -2.83 5.46
N PRO A 24 -16.43 -2.12 4.42
CA PRO A 24 -15.03 -1.75 4.27
C PRO A 24 -14.47 -0.95 5.46
N LEU A 25 -15.25 -0.03 6.02
CA LEU A 25 -14.85 0.78 7.18
C LEU A 25 -14.69 -0.09 8.44
N GLN A 26 -15.53 -1.11 8.62
CA GLN A 26 -15.38 -2.07 9.71
C GLN A 26 -14.12 -2.92 9.54
N ILE A 27 -13.83 -3.40 8.33
CA ILE A 27 -12.59 -4.15 8.05
C ILE A 27 -11.36 -3.28 8.33
N ALA A 28 -11.38 -2.01 7.93
CA ALA A 28 -10.29 -1.07 8.21
C ALA A 28 -10.12 -0.79 9.71
N ALA A 29 -11.21 -0.62 10.45
CA ALA A 29 -11.18 -0.46 11.90
C ALA A 29 -10.59 -1.71 12.58
N MET A 30 -11.02 -2.89 12.15
CA MET A 30 -10.53 -4.17 12.68
C MET A 30 -9.07 -4.45 12.31
N ARG A 31 -8.64 -4.07 11.10
CA ARG A 31 -7.22 -4.09 10.73
C ARG A 31 -6.38 -3.30 11.73
N GLY A 32 -6.79 -2.07 12.06
CA GLY A 32 -6.10 -1.27 13.05
C GLY A 32 -6.15 -1.92 14.43
N ALA A 33 -7.36 -2.22 14.93
CA ALA A 33 -7.59 -2.72 16.28
C ALA A 33 -6.86 -4.03 16.58
N LEU A 34 -6.82 -4.97 15.62
CA LEU A 34 -6.18 -6.27 15.80
C LEU A 34 -4.65 -6.19 15.64
N THR A 35 -4.15 -5.21 14.88
CA THR A 35 -2.71 -4.98 14.70
C THR A 35 -2.11 -4.22 15.90
N LEU A 36 -2.88 -3.38 16.58
CA LEU A 36 -2.41 -2.55 17.69
C LEU A 36 -1.79 -3.34 18.86
N PRO A 37 -2.37 -4.45 19.36
CA PRO A 37 -1.75 -5.27 20.39
C PRO A 37 -0.39 -5.84 19.97
N LEU A 38 -0.24 -6.24 18.71
CA LEU A 38 1.03 -6.76 18.17
C LEU A 38 2.09 -5.66 18.12
N ILE A 39 1.71 -4.45 17.70
CA ILE A 39 2.58 -3.27 17.71
C ILE A 39 2.97 -2.90 19.14
N ALA A 40 2.02 -2.87 20.07
CA ALA A 40 2.27 -2.53 21.47
C ALA A 40 3.22 -3.53 22.14
N LEU A 41 3.03 -4.83 21.92
CA LEU A 41 3.93 -5.87 22.42
C LEU A 41 5.34 -5.71 21.85
N TRP A 42 5.45 -5.40 20.56
CA TRP A 42 6.71 -5.18 19.89
C TRP A 42 7.45 -3.93 20.39
N ILE A 43 6.73 -2.84 20.63
CA ILE A 43 7.28 -1.61 21.24
C ILE A 43 7.74 -1.88 22.67
N GLN A 44 6.95 -2.62 23.44
CA GLN A 44 7.29 -3.03 24.80
C GLN A 44 8.56 -3.87 24.82
N TRP A 45 8.68 -4.86 23.94
CA TRP A 45 9.85 -5.72 23.81
C TRP A 45 11.12 -4.93 23.46
N ARG A 46 11.00 -3.86 22.68
CA ARG A 46 12.11 -2.96 22.33
C ARG A 46 12.36 -1.84 23.33
N GLY A 47 11.48 -1.65 24.32
CA GLY A 47 11.56 -0.55 25.27
C GLY A 47 11.42 0.84 24.63
N SER A 48 10.78 0.96 23.45
CA SER A 48 10.80 2.18 22.63
C SER A 48 9.65 3.16 22.89
N TRP A 49 8.88 2.99 23.97
CA TRP A 49 7.73 3.84 24.30
C TRP A 49 8.03 5.33 24.33
N ALA A 50 9.18 5.74 24.89
CA ALA A 50 9.55 7.16 24.94
C ALA A 50 9.65 7.79 23.52
N ALA A 51 10.15 7.04 22.54
CA ALA A 51 10.31 7.50 21.16
C ALA A 51 9.00 7.52 20.37
N VAL A 52 7.97 6.81 20.84
CA VAL A 52 6.64 6.77 20.23
C VAL A 52 5.87 8.07 20.53
N TRP A 53 6.07 8.62 21.72
CA TRP A 53 5.40 9.84 22.19
C TRP A 53 5.98 11.13 21.61
N GLN A 54 7.17 11.09 21.01
CA GLN A 54 7.79 12.22 20.31
C GLN A 54 7.24 12.35 18.88
N ALA A 55 5.91 12.43 18.75
CA ALA A 55 5.22 12.45 17.46
C ALA A 55 4.96 13.88 16.97
N ARG A 56 5.23 14.15 15.69
CA ARG A 56 4.85 15.42 15.04
C ARG A 56 3.40 15.37 14.59
N TRP A 57 2.50 15.63 15.53
CA TRP A 57 1.05 15.49 15.37
C TRP A 57 0.45 16.00 14.05
N PRO A 58 0.82 17.18 13.50
CA PRO A 58 0.26 17.64 12.23
C PRO A 58 0.47 16.65 11.08
N LEU A 59 1.63 15.99 11.01
CA LEU A 59 1.92 15.02 9.95
C LEU A 59 1.19 13.69 10.18
N HIS A 60 1.04 13.25 11.43
CA HIS A 60 0.26 12.06 11.76
C HIS A 60 -1.23 12.25 11.47
N LEU A 61 -1.78 13.41 11.82
CA LEU A 61 -3.18 13.76 11.53
C LEU A 61 -3.42 13.90 10.03
N LEU A 62 -2.51 14.57 9.29
CA LEU A 62 -2.59 14.64 7.84
C LEU A 62 -2.55 13.25 7.21
N ARG A 63 -1.58 12.41 7.59
CA ARG A 63 -1.45 11.04 7.10
C ARG A 63 -2.68 10.20 7.41
N GLY A 64 -3.18 10.26 8.64
CA GLY A 64 -4.39 9.56 9.06
C GLY A 64 -5.62 10.00 8.26
N GLY A 65 -5.80 11.32 8.07
CA GLY A 65 -6.85 11.88 7.23
C GLY A 65 -6.76 11.41 5.78
N LEU A 66 -5.56 11.38 5.19
CA LEU A 66 -5.32 10.88 3.84
C LEU A 66 -5.64 9.39 3.70
N VAL A 67 -5.30 8.57 4.70
CA VAL A 67 -5.61 7.13 4.69
C VAL A 67 -7.13 6.90 4.77
N ILE A 68 -7.84 7.65 5.60
CA ILE A 68 -9.30 7.56 5.70
C ILE A 68 -9.98 8.08 4.42
N ALA A 69 -9.53 9.22 3.89
CA ALA A 69 -10.04 9.77 2.63
C ALA A 69 -9.83 8.79 1.48
N MET A 70 -8.63 8.20 1.37
CA MET A 70 -8.32 7.13 0.40
C MET A 70 -9.31 5.98 0.52
N LEU A 71 -9.56 5.48 1.73
CA LEU A 71 -10.48 4.37 1.96
C LEU A 71 -11.92 4.70 1.54
N VAL A 72 -12.42 5.89 1.90
CA VAL A 72 -13.77 6.35 1.54
C VAL A 72 -13.91 6.52 0.03
N LEU A 73 -12.95 7.20 -0.60
CA LEU A 73 -12.93 7.45 -2.04
C LEU A 73 -12.82 6.15 -2.84
N PHE A 74 -11.96 5.23 -2.43
CA PHE A 74 -11.82 3.92 -3.06
C PHE A 74 -13.12 3.12 -2.92
N THR A 75 -13.69 3.06 -1.71
CA THR A 75 -14.96 2.37 -1.44
C THR A 75 -16.11 2.93 -2.28
N TYR A 76 -16.17 4.25 -2.46
CA TYR A 76 -17.15 4.87 -3.35
C TYR A 76 -16.89 4.51 -4.81
N GLY A 77 -15.64 4.57 -5.27
CA GLY A 77 -15.24 4.28 -6.63
C GLY A 77 -15.58 2.85 -7.08
N VAL A 78 -15.29 1.85 -6.25
CA VAL A 78 -15.56 0.43 -6.58
C VAL A 78 -17.05 0.07 -6.65
N ARG A 79 -17.96 0.97 -6.25
CA ARG A 79 -19.42 0.75 -6.45
C ARG A 79 -19.85 0.93 -7.90
N GLY A 80 -19.15 1.77 -8.65
CA GLY A 80 -19.49 2.10 -10.04
C GLY A 80 -18.43 1.65 -11.05
N LEU A 81 -17.36 1.00 -10.60
CA LEU A 81 -16.29 0.51 -11.46
C LEU A 81 -16.02 -0.98 -11.22
N PRO A 82 -15.78 -1.75 -12.30
CA PRO A 82 -15.16 -3.06 -12.16
C PRO A 82 -13.80 -2.92 -11.45
N LEU A 83 -13.48 -3.90 -10.58
CA LEU A 83 -12.25 -3.90 -9.77
C LEU A 83 -10.98 -3.73 -10.61
N THR A 84 -10.96 -4.30 -11.82
CA THR A 84 -9.86 -4.15 -12.78
C THR A 84 -9.53 -2.69 -13.09
N HIS A 85 -10.54 -1.84 -13.31
CA HIS A 85 -10.33 -0.40 -13.53
C HIS A 85 -9.88 0.30 -12.27
N ALA A 86 -10.47 -0.05 -11.12
CA ALA A 86 -10.10 0.54 -9.84
C ALA A 86 -8.62 0.26 -9.50
N TYR A 87 -8.17 -0.98 -9.67
CA TYR A 87 -6.76 -1.33 -9.46
C TYR A 87 -5.84 -0.64 -10.46
N THR A 88 -6.22 -0.59 -11.75
CA THR A 88 -5.44 0.15 -12.77
C THR A 88 -5.23 1.60 -12.34
N LEU A 89 -6.29 2.28 -11.88
CA LEU A 89 -6.21 3.66 -11.42
C LEU A 89 -5.34 3.81 -10.15
N MET A 90 -5.42 2.87 -9.21
CA MET A 90 -4.55 2.86 -8.02
C MET A 90 -3.07 2.68 -8.38
N PHE A 91 -2.75 1.97 -9.46
CA PHE A 91 -1.37 1.81 -9.95
C PHE A 91 -0.78 3.07 -10.62
N PHE A 92 -1.53 4.18 -10.71
CA PHE A 92 -0.93 5.49 -10.94
C PHE A 92 -0.24 6.04 -9.71
N ALA A 93 -0.51 5.53 -8.51
CA ALA A 93 0.03 6.10 -7.29
C ALA A 93 1.57 6.01 -7.20
N PRO A 94 2.27 4.92 -7.60
CA PRO A 94 3.73 4.90 -7.65
C PRO A 94 4.34 5.96 -8.59
N LEU A 95 3.66 6.28 -9.70
CA LEU A 95 4.03 7.40 -10.58
C LEU A 95 3.89 8.73 -9.85
N LEU A 96 2.77 8.96 -9.17
CA LEU A 96 2.55 10.17 -8.38
C LEU A 96 3.55 10.31 -7.23
N ILE A 97 3.90 9.21 -6.55
CA ILE A 97 4.94 9.20 -5.51
C ILE A 97 6.27 9.66 -6.09
N THR A 98 6.65 9.11 -7.26
CA THR A 98 7.91 9.46 -7.93
C THR A 98 7.95 10.94 -8.33
N VAL A 99 6.83 11.48 -8.85
CA VAL A 99 6.69 12.91 -9.18
C VAL A 99 6.77 13.78 -7.92
N LEU A 100 6.06 13.42 -6.86
CA LEU A 100 5.98 14.20 -5.62
C LEU A 100 7.26 14.14 -4.78
N ALA A 101 8.06 13.08 -4.92
CA ALA A 101 9.31 12.92 -4.19
C ALA A 101 10.29 14.07 -4.47
N TRP A 102 10.35 14.57 -5.70
CA TRP A 102 11.25 15.66 -6.06
C TRP A 102 10.93 17.00 -5.36
N PRO A 103 9.73 17.59 -5.49
CA PRO A 103 9.43 18.88 -4.86
C PRO A 103 9.27 18.81 -3.35
N VAL A 104 8.77 17.69 -2.79
CA VAL A 104 8.48 17.59 -1.34
C VAL A 104 9.68 17.11 -0.53
N LEU A 105 10.43 16.13 -1.04
CA LEU A 105 11.57 15.54 -0.32
C LEU A 105 12.92 16.11 -0.78
N GLY A 106 12.96 16.78 -1.94
CA GLY A 106 14.19 17.24 -2.57
C GLY A 106 14.99 16.10 -3.23
N GLU A 107 14.38 14.92 -3.41
CA GLU A 107 15.04 13.75 -4.01
C GLU A 107 15.19 13.95 -5.53
N ARG A 108 16.43 13.91 -6.04
CA ARG A 108 16.67 13.94 -7.49
C ARG A 108 16.39 12.56 -8.06
N VAL A 109 15.32 12.44 -8.86
CA VAL A 109 14.90 11.15 -9.43
C VAL A 109 15.79 10.78 -10.63
N PRO A 110 16.58 9.70 -10.55
CA PRO A 110 17.35 9.19 -11.68
C PRO A 110 16.46 8.74 -12.84
N ARG A 111 16.99 8.80 -14.07
CA ARG A 111 16.26 8.36 -15.27
C ARG A 111 15.80 6.92 -15.19
N ALA A 112 16.54 6.04 -14.51
CA ALA A 112 16.15 4.64 -14.35
C ALA A 112 14.84 4.46 -13.56
N HIS A 113 14.57 5.30 -12.56
CA HIS A 113 13.32 5.20 -11.81
C HIS A 113 12.13 5.57 -12.70
N TRP A 114 12.27 6.58 -13.57
CA TRP A 114 11.24 6.92 -14.56
C TRP A 114 10.94 5.78 -15.53
N TRP A 115 11.98 5.11 -16.04
CA TRP A 115 11.79 3.95 -16.90
C TRP A 115 11.09 2.80 -16.19
N ALA A 116 11.42 2.56 -14.93
CA ALA A 116 10.82 1.50 -14.14
C ALA A 116 9.37 1.77 -13.76
N VAL A 117 9.04 3.02 -13.45
CA VAL A 117 7.67 3.44 -13.21
C VAL A 117 6.86 3.32 -14.50
N GLY A 118 7.39 3.82 -15.63
CA GLY A 118 6.73 3.72 -16.93
C GLY A 118 6.52 2.27 -17.37
N GLY A 119 7.54 1.43 -17.23
CA GLY A 119 7.47 0.00 -17.52
C GLY A 119 6.52 -0.75 -16.59
N GLY A 120 6.55 -0.44 -15.29
CA GLY A 120 5.62 -1.01 -14.30
C GLY A 120 4.16 -0.66 -14.60
N LEU A 121 3.87 0.60 -14.90
CA LEU A 121 2.53 1.05 -15.29
C LEU A 121 2.08 0.40 -16.62
N LEU A 122 2.97 0.30 -17.61
CA LEU A 122 2.68 -0.41 -18.85
C LEU A 122 2.36 -1.89 -18.59
N GLY A 123 3.13 -2.56 -17.73
CA GLY A 123 2.87 -3.94 -17.36
C GLY A 123 1.51 -4.13 -16.68
N VAL A 124 1.09 -3.19 -15.83
CA VAL A 124 -0.27 -3.19 -15.25
C VAL A 124 -1.34 -3.03 -16.33
N LEU A 125 -1.17 -2.08 -17.26
CA LEU A 125 -2.13 -1.86 -18.36
C LEU A 125 -2.27 -3.11 -19.24
N VAL A 126 -1.15 -3.79 -19.53
CA VAL A 126 -1.13 -5.03 -20.32
C VAL A 126 -1.78 -6.19 -19.57
N ALA A 127 -1.53 -6.34 -18.27
CA ALA A 127 -2.10 -7.44 -17.50
C ALA A 127 -3.59 -7.26 -17.21
N LEU A 128 -3.99 -6.05 -16.80
CA LEU A 128 -5.38 -5.78 -16.42
C LEU A 128 -6.29 -5.52 -17.63
N ARG A 129 -5.73 -5.10 -18.78
CA ARG A 129 -6.49 -4.76 -20.01
C ARG A 129 -7.76 -3.96 -19.72
N PRO A 130 -7.64 -2.81 -19.03
CA PRO A 130 -8.79 -1.99 -18.73
C PRO A 130 -9.42 -1.48 -20.04
N SER A 131 -10.73 -1.60 -20.19
CA SER A 131 -11.47 -0.92 -21.27
C SER A 131 -11.55 0.59 -21.03
N ALA A 132 -11.73 1.42 -22.05
CA ALA A 132 -11.80 2.88 -21.84
C ALA A 132 -13.06 3.36 -21.08
N GLU A 133 -14.04 2.47 -20.89
CA GLU A 133 -15.32 2.82 -20.26
C GLU A 133 -15.17 3.10 -18.77
N GLY A 134 -15.90 4.08 -18.27
CA GLY A 134 -15.96 4.40 -16.84
C GLY A 134 -14.77 5.18 -16.27
N PHE A 135 -13.66 5.35 -17.00
CA PHE A 135 -12.50 6.13 -16.51
C PHE A 135 -12.83 7.61 -16.23
N ALA A 136 -13.64 8.23 -17.10
CA ALA A 136 -14.09 9.61 -16.94
C ALA A 136 -15.39 9.75 -16.11
N SER A 137 -15.73 8.74 -15.30
CA SER A 137 -16.89 8.78 -14.41
C SER A 137 -16.55 9.37 -13.04
N TRP A 138 -17.57 9.74 -12.26
CA TRP A 138 -17.39 10.12 -10.84
C TRP A 138 -16.71 9.02 -10.02
N SER A 139 -16.98 7.76 -10.33
CA SER A 139 -16.30 6.61 -9.70
C SER A 139 -14.82 6.55 -10.09
N GLY A 140 -14.47 6.80 -11.35
CA GLY A 140 -13.08 6.89 -11.82
C GLY A 140 -12.32 8.03 -11.16
N LEU A 141 -12.91 9.21 -11.10
CA LEU A 141 -12.32 10.36 -10.40
C LEU A 141 -12.13 10.10 -8.91
N ALA A 142 -13.07 9.40 -8.26
CA ALA A 142 -12.93 9.02 -6.86
C ALA A 142 -11.75 8.06 -6.64
N VAL A 143 -11.60 7.02 -7.47
CA VAL A 143 -10.44 6.11 -7.34
C VAL A 143 -9.12 6.84 -7.63
N LEU A 144 -9.08 7.72 -8.63
CA LEU A 144 -7.90 8.55 -8.89
C LEU A 144 -7.58 9.46 -7.69
N GLY A 145 -8.61 10.04 -7.06
CA GLY A 145 -8.47 10.77 -5.80
C GLY A 145 -7.90 9.91 -4.68
N ALA A 146 -8.33 8.65 -4.56
CA ALA A 146 -7.75 7.69 -3.62
C ALA A 146 -6.27 7.42 -3.91
N ALA A 147 -5.89 7.26 -5.18
CA ALA A 147 -4.50 7.09 -5.61
C ALA A 147 -3.64 8.32 -5.24
N VAL A 148 -4.17 9.54 -5.40
CA VAL A 148 -3.52 10.78 -4.96
C VAL A 148 -3.37 10.79 -3.44
N CYS A 149 -4.43 10.48 -2.67
CA CYS A 149 -4.36 10.41 -1.21
C CYS A 149 -3.30 9.40 -0.74
N TYR A 150 -3.23 8.22 -1.37
CA TYR A 150 -2.19 7.22 -1.11
C TYR A 150 -0.79 7.77 -1.39
N ALA A 151 -0.58 8.38 -2.56
CA ALA A 151 0.71 8.92 -2.95
C ALA A 151 1.20 10.01 -2.00
N VAL A 152 0.32 10.95 -1.63
CA VAL A 152 0.64 11.98 -0.63
C VAL A 152 0.90 11.36 0.73
N SER A 153 0.12 10.36 1.16
CA SER A 153 0.33 9.64 2.42
C SER A 153 1.70 8.94 2.46
N ALA A 154 2.13 8.33 1.35
CA ALA A 154 3.45 7.71 1.24
C ALA A 154 4.58 8.74 1.34
N VAL A 155 4.46 9.88 0.66
CA VAL A 155 5.44 10.98 0.75
C VAL A 155 5.48 11.59 2.14
N VAL A 156 4.32 11.81 2.78
CA VAL A 156 4.24 12.25 4.18
C VAL A 156 4.88 11.23 5.11
N THR A 157 4.68 9.93 4.87
CA THR A 157 5.33 8.86 5.66
C THR A 157 6.86 8.98 5.59
N ARG A 158 7.40 9.16 4.38
CA ARG A 158 8.83 9.40 4.17
C ARG A 158 9.31 10.68 4.85
N LEU A 159 8.55 11.77 4.75
CA LEU A 159 8.88 13.02 5.44
C LEU A 159 8.91 12.85 6.96
N SER A 160 7.90 12.20 7.54
CA SER A 160 7.81 11.94 8.98
C SER A 160 8.91 11.00 9.47
N SER A 161 9.38 10.04 8.64
CA SER A 161 10.49 9.14 9.00
C SER A 161 11.84 9.83 9.21
N ARG A 162 11.98 11.10 8.82
CA ARG A 162 13.18 11.91 9.09
C ARG A 162 13.27 12.39 10.54
N THR A 163 12.14 12.48 11.24
CA THR A 163 12.05 13.05 12.60
C THR A 163 11.47 12.07 13.61
N ASP A 164 10.51 11.26 13.20
CA ASP A 164 9.71 10.42 14.09
C ASP A 164 10.23 8.97 14.04
N SER A 165 10.14 8.27 15.17
CA SER A 165 10.54 6.86 15.22
C SER A 165 9.61 5.97 14.38
N LYS A 166 10.15 4.87 13.84
CA LYS A 166 9.35 3.87 13.08
C LYS A 166 8.16 3.35 13.88
N ASP A 167 8.35 3.19 15.18
CA ASP A 167 7.32 2.71 16.10
C ASP A 167 6.21 3.75 16.27
N SER A 168 6.57 5.05 16.36
CA SER A 168 5.61 6.15 16.37
C SER A 168 4.76 6.16 15.09
N LEU A 169 5.41 6.06 13.92
CA LEU A 169 4.72 6.08 12.62
C LEU A 169 3.71 4.95 12.47
N VAL A 170 4.09 3.73 12.87
CA VAL A 170 3.22 2.55 12.72
C VAL A 170 2.11 2.55 13.77
N LEU A 171 2.40 2.93 15.02
CA LEU A 171 1.39 2.97 16.07
C LEU A 171 0.30 4.01 15.75
N TRP A 172 0.69 5.26 15.51
CA TRP A 172 -0.27 6.35 15.39
C TRP A 172 -1.17 6.23 14.17
N VAL A 173 -0.66 5.73 13.04
CA VAL A 173 -1.53 5.49 11.87
C VAL A 173 -2.54 4.38 12.15
N MET A 174 -2.17 3.34 12.91
CA MET A 174 -3.11 2.27 13.29
C MET A 174 -4.10 2.75 14.34
N VAL A 175 -3.70 3.61 15.28
CA VAL A 175 -4.62 4.25 16.24
C VAL A 175 -5.64 5.12 15.50
N ILE A 176 -5.18 6.01 14.63
CA ILE A 176 -6.08 6.90 13.86
C ILE A 176 -7.01 6.06 12.98
N LEU A 177 -6.49 5.05 12.29
CA LEU A 177 -7.30 4.13 11.48
C LEU A 177 -8.37 3.45 12.33
N THR A 178 -8.00 2.90 13.50
CA THR A 178 -8.93 2.22 14.40
C THR A 178 -10.03 3.15 14.89
N VAL A 179 -9.66 4.33 15.39
CA VAL A 179 -10.60 5.27 16.01
C VAL A 179 -11.50 5.89 14.95
N VAL A 180 -10.93 6.41 13.86
CA VAL A 180 -11.70 7.14 12.84
C VAL A 180 -12.51 6.18 11.98
N ALA A 181 -11.91 5.10 11.46
CA ALA A 181 -12.68 4.12 10.69
C ALA A 181 -13.70 3.40 11.59
N GLY A 182 -13.37 3.14 12.86
CA GLY A 182 -14.28 2.57 13.83
C GLY A 182 -15.50 3.46 14.06
N ALA A 183 -15.28 4.75 14.35
CA ALA A 183 -16.36 5.72 14.50
C ALA A 183 -17.26 5.83 13.26
N LEU A 184 -16.65 5.86 12.06
CA LEU A 184 -17.39 5.88 10.80
C LEU A 184 -18.13 4.56 10.50
N ALA A 185 -17.64 3.44 11.02
CA ALA A 185 -18.24 2.13 10.84
C ALA A 185 -19.39 1.83 11.82
N LEU A 186 -19.49 2.54 12.96
CA LEU A 186 -20.50 2.30 14.00
C LEU A 186 -21.93 2.13 13.45
N PRO A 187 -22.44 2.94 12.50
CA PRO A 187 -23.81 2.81 12.00
C PRO A 187 -24.08 1.52 11.22
N GLN A 188 -23.04 0.88 10.69
CA GLN A 188 -23.13 -0.33 9.85
C GLN A 188 -22.40 -1.53 10.48
N TRP A 189 -22.04 -1.43 11.76
CA TRP A 189 -21.18 -2.42 12.40
C TRP A 189 -21.89 -3.77 12.54
N LEU A 190 -21.28 -4.81 11.98
CA LEU A 190 -21.78 -6.18 12.07
C LEU A 190 -21.02 -6.97 13.14
N PRO A 191 -21.69 -7.88 13.87
CA PRO A 191 -21.02 -8.76 14.81
C PRO A 191 -20.02 -9.69 14.11
N LEU A 192 -18.86 -9.89 14.73
CA LEU A 192 -17.84 -10.79 14.21
C LEU A 192 -18.29 -12.24 14.38
N GLN A 193 -18.18 -13.01 13.31
CA GLN A 193 -18.56 -14.42 13.30
C GLN A 193 -17.32 -15.26 13.64
N ALA A 194 -17.47 -16.25 14.52
CA ALA A 194 -16.35 -17.04 15.04
C ALA A 194 -15.58 -17.78 13.94
N HIS A 195 -16.24 -18.20 12.86
CA HIS A 195 -15.59 -18.88 11.74
C HIS A 195 -14.68 -17.96 10.90
N HIS A 196 -14.84 -16.63 11.00
CA HIS A 196 -13.94 -15.66 10.37
C HIS A 196 -12.71 -15.34 11.24
N LEU A 197 -12.61 -15.89 12.46
CA LEU A 197 -11.50 -15.60 13.37
C LEU A 197 -10.10 -15.90 12.76
N PRO A 198 -9.89 -16.99 11.99
CA PRO A 198 -8.61 -17.23 11.32
C PRO A 198 -8.27 -16.14 10.30
N LEU A 199 -9.26 -15.61 9.57
CA LEU A 199 -9.06 -14.51 8.63
C LEU A 199 -8.69 -13.22 9.36
N TRP A 200 -9.35 -12.92 10.48
CA TRP A 200 -9.02 -11.76 11.31
C TRP A 200 -7.61 -11.85 11.91
N ALA A 201 -7.20 -13.04 12.36
CA ALA A 201 -5.83 -13.28 12.84
C ALA A 201 -4.79 -13.13 11.72
N GLY A 202 -5.08 -13.69 10.54
CA GLY A 202 -4.25 -13.55 9.34
C GLY A 202 -4.09 -12.08 8.93
N LEU A 203 -5.18 -11.32 8.93
CA LEU A 203 -5.20 -9.88 8.62
C LEU A 203 -4.29 -9.09 9.56
N ALA A 204 -4.37 -9.37 10.86
CA ALA A 204 -3.54 -8.72 11.87
C ALA A 204 -2.05 -9.07 11.70
N ALA A 205 -1.73 -10.34 11.50
CA ALA A 205 -0.36 -10.80 11.32
C ALA A 205 0.27 -10.25 10.03
N SER A 206 -0.41 -10.37 8.89
CA SER A 206 0.08 -9.85 7.62
C SER A 206 0.19 -8.33 7.65
N GLY A 207 -0.80 -7.64 8.23
CA GLY A 207 -0.79 -6.19 8.39
C GLY A 207 0.36 -5.68 9.26
N PHE A 208 0.60 -6.34 10.40
CA PHE A 208 1.72 -6.04 11.29
C PHE A 208 3.06 -6.19 10.58
N LEU A 209 3.31 -7.37 10.00
CA LEU A 209 4.57 -7.68 9.34
C LEU A 209 4.80 -6.78 8.11
N ALA A 210 3.75 -6.50 7.33
CA ALA A 210 3.83 -5.60 6.19
C ALA A 210 4.23 -4.17 6.61
N GLN A 211 3.63 -3.65 7.69
CA GLN A 211 3.95 -2.32 8.21
C GLN A 211 5.39 -2.22 8.71
N LEU A 212 5.89 -3.26 9.37
CA LEU A 212 7.31 -3.31 9.76
C LEU A 212 8.23 -3.31 8.53
N ALA A 213 7.92 -4.15 7.54
CA ALA A 213 8.73 -4.29 6.33
C ALA A 213 8.74 -3.03 5.45
N ILE A 214 7.60 -2.35 5.30
CA ILE A 214 7.51 -1.12 4.48
C ILE A 214 8.19 0.06 5.16
N THR A 215 8.04 0.18 6.48
CA THR A 215 8.70 1.26 7.24
C THR A 215 10.22 1.10 7.20
N GLU A 216 10.73 -0.13 7.28
CA GLU A 216 12.16 -0.40 7.14
C GLU A 216 12.66 -0.15 5.70
N ALA A 217 11.83 -0.40 4.69
CA ALA A 217 12.15 -0.10 3.29
C ALA A 217 12.27 1.41 3.04
N PHE A 218 11.31 2.21 3.53
CA PHE A 218 11.36 3.67 3.42
C PHE A 218 12.47 4.32 4.24
N ARG A 219 13.04 3.62 5.23
CA ARG A 219 14.17 4.14 6.01
C ARG A 219 15.47 4.10 5.22
N HIS A 220 15.70 3.01 4.47
CA HIS A 220 16.95 2.78 3.75
C HIS A 220 16.91 3.21 2.27
N GLY A 221 15.73 3.32 1.66
CA GLY A 221 15.56 3.70 0.26
C GLY A 221 14.99 5.11 0.10
N GLN A 222 15.35 5.77 -1.00
CA GLN A 222 14.63 6.95 -1.49
C GLN A 222 13.19 6.56 -1.86
N ALA A 223 12.23 7.46 -1.69
CA ALA A 223 10.83 7.17 -2.03
C ALA A 223 10.69 6.82 -3.52
N SER A 224 11.41 7.54 -4.39
CA SER A 224 11.41 7.29 -5.83
C SER A 224 12.05 5.95 -6.23
N ALA A 225 12.99 5.43 -5.44
CA ALA A 225 13.64 4.14 -5.70
C ALA A 225 12.72 2.97 -5.32
N VAL A 226 11.93 3.12 -4.26
CA VAL A 226 11.09 2.03 -3.76
C VAL A 226 9.71 1.97 -4.43
N ALA A 227 9.20 3.08 -4.96
CA ALA A 227 7.88 3.15 -5.60
C ALA A 227 7.67 2.14 -6.75
N PRO A 228 8.63 1.90 -7.68
CA PRO A 228 8.44 0.92 -8.76
C PRO A 228 8.19 -0.50 -8.26
N PHE A 229 8.69 -0.87 -7.08
CA PHE A 229 8.48 -2.21 -6.53
C PHE A 229 7.03 -2.43 -6.09
N GLU A 230 6.22 -1.39 -5.91
CA GLU A 230 4.79 -1.54 -5.62
C GLU A 230 4.04 -2.19 -6.79
N TYR A 231 4.51 -2.04 -8.04
CA TYR A 231 3.94 -2.73 -9.19
C TYR A 231 4.03 -4.25 -9.07
N THR A 232 4.99 -4.78 -8.29
CA THR A 232 5.11 -6.22 -8.04
C THR A 232 3.92 -6.79 -7.27
N ALA A 233 3.08 -5.95 -6.65
CA ALA A 233 1.83 -6.37 -6.03
C ALA A 233 0.94 -7.15 -6.99
N LEU A 234 0.94 -6.78 -8.28
CA LEU A 234 0.20 -7.51 -9.29
C LEU A 234 0.77 -8.92 -9.47
N ALA A 235 2.09 -9.07 -9.58
CA ALA A 235 2.75 -10.37 -9.70
C ALA A 235 2.48 -11.27 -8.47
N TRP A 236 2.52 -10.70 -7.26
CA TRP A 236 2.17 -11.43 -6.04
C TRP A 236 0.69 -11.83 -6.00
N SER A 237 -0.22 -10.94 -6.41
CA SER A 237 -1.65 -11.26 -6.52
C SER A 237 -1.86 -12.45 -7.44
N LEU A 238 -1.20 -12.48 -8.60
CA LEU A 238 -1.33 -13.60 -9.54
C LEU A 238 -0.82 -14.93 -8.97
N GLY A 239 0.30 -14.90 -8.25
CA GLY A 239 0.82 -16.09 -7.58
C GLY A 239 -0.12 -16.60 -6.49
N ILE A 240 -0.70 -15.69 -5.70
CA ILE A 240 -1.71 -16.02 -4.71
C ILE A 240 -2.99 -16.52 -5.40
N ASP A 241 -3.39 -15.90 -6.50
CA ASP A 241 -4.63 -16.25 -7.18
C ASP A 241 -4.59 -17.68 -7.72
N TRP A 242 -3.46 -18.04 -8.29
CA TRP A 242 -3.19 -19.40 -8.75
C TRP A 242 -3.12 -20.41 -7.59
N LEU A 243 -2.42 -20.07 -6.49
CA LEU A 243 -2.24 -20.99 -5.36
C LEU A 243 -3.56 -21.25 -4.60
N VAL A 244 -4.34 -20.19 -4.36
CA VAL A 244 -5.53 -20.23 -3.51
C VAL A 244 -6.78 -20.60 -4.30
N TRP A 245 -6.99 -20.00 -5.48
CA TRP A 245 -8.21 -20.20 -6.26
C TRP A 245 -8.03 -21.08 -7.49
N GLN A 246 -6.81 -21.61 -7.74
CA GLN A 246 -6.50 -22.49 -8.88
C GLN A 246 -6.89 -21.86 -10.24
N GLN A 247 -6.91 -20.53 -10.32
CA GLN A 247 -7.17 -19.79 -11.55
C GLN A 247 -5.87 -19.57 -12.29
N LEU A 248 -5.78 -20.10 -13.52
CA LEU A 248 -4.61 -19.90 -14.36
C LEU A 248 -4.64 -18.48 -14.96
N PRO A 249 -3.56 -17.69 -14.82
CA PRO A 249 -3.47 -16.40 -15.47
C PRO A 249 -3.39 -16.59 -16.99
N ASP A 250 -4.02 -15.69 -17.72
CA ASP A 250 -3.94 -15.73 -19.18
C ASP A 250 -2.62 -15.14 -19.70
N ALA A 251 -2.39 -15.26 -21.02
CA ALA A 251 -1.15 -14.84 -21.66
C ALA A 251 -0.84 -13.34 -21.46
N PHE A 252 -1.85 -12.48 -21.46
CA PHE A 252 -1.66 -11.04 -21.26
C PHE A 252 -1.28 -10.72 -19.82
N THR A 253 -1.91 -11.40 -18.87
CA THR A 253 -1.59 -11.31 -17.45
C THR A 253 -0.15 -11.72 -17.16
N LEU A 254 0.30 -12.83 -17.77
CA LEU A 254 1.69 -13.29 -17.70
C LEU A 254 2.67 -12.29 -18.36
N LEU A 255 2.31 -11.74 -19.53
CA LEU A 255 3.12 -10.75 -20.23
C LEU A 255 3.29 -9.48 -19.39
N GLY A 256 2.20 -8.95 -18.83
CA GLY A 256 2.26 -7.77 -17.96
C GLY A 256 3.09 -8.03 -16.69
N GLY A 257 2.95 -9.21 -16.08
CA GLY A 257 3.80 -9.66 -14.97
C GLY A 257 5.29 -9.69 -15.33
N ALA A 258 5.64 -10.23 -16.50
CA ALA A 258 7.01 -10.25 -16.99
C ALA A 258 7.59 -8.83 -17.20
N ILE A 259 6.80 -7.90 -17.74
CA ILE A 259 7.19 -6.50 -17.90
C ILE A 259 7.46 -5.84 -16.53
N ILE A 260 6.60 -6.08 -15.54
CA ILE A 260 6.76 -5.55 -14.18
C ILE A 260 8.06 -6.07 -13.55
N VAL A 261 8.30 -7.39 -13.61
CA VAL A 261 9.52 -8.01 -13.07
C VAL A 261 10.76 -7.47 -13.78
N GLY A 262 10.74 -7.38 -15.12
CA GLY A 262 11.83 -6.81 -15.91
C GLY A 262 12.15 -5.36 -15.54
N SER A 263 11.10 -4.55 -15.32
CA SER A 263 11.24 -3.14 -14.91
C SER A 263 11.89 -3.00 -13.53
N GLY A 264 11.50 -3.86 -12.57
CA GLY A 264 12.12 -3.89 -11.24
C GLY A 264 13.59 -4.34 -11.27
N LEU A 265 13.91 -5.36 -12.06
CA LEU A 265 15.28 -5.85 -12.24
C LEU A 265 16.20 -4.80 -12.90
N TYR A 266 15.66 -3.99 -13.81
CA TYR A 266 16.39 -2.90 -14.45
C TYR A 266 16.87 -1.85 -13.43
N VAL A 267 16.01 -1.43 -12.50
CA VAL A 267 16.39 -0.49 -11.42
C VAL A 267 17.45 -1.09 -10.52
N LEU A 268 17.24 -2.32 -10.05
CA LEU A 268 18.17 -3.02 -9.16
C LEU A 268 19.58 -3.07 -9.76
N ARG A 269 19.70 -3.40 -11.04
CA ARG A 269 20.99 -3.43 -11.74
C ARG A 269 21.62 -2.05 -11.83
N HIS A 270 20.83 -1.02 -12.13
CA HIS A 270 21.38 0.32 -12.29
C HIS A 270 21.83 0.96 -10.98
N GLU A 271 21.12 0.71 -9.87
CA GLU A 271 21.54 1.16 -8.55
C GLU A 271 22.78 0.42 -8.05
N GLN A 272 22.92 -0.89 -8.32
CA GLN A 272 24.14 -1.64 -7.99
C GLN A 272 25.36 -1.09 -8.74
N VAL A 273 25.21 -0.75 -10.02
CA VAL A 273 26.31 -0.18 -10.82
C VAL A 273 26.74 1.19 -10.29
N HIS A 274 25.79 2.04 -9.86
CA HIS A 274 26.13 3.33 -9.26
C HIS A 274 26.76 3.21 -7.87
N ALA A 275 26.27 2.31 -7.01
CA ALA A 275 26.86 2.07 -5.68
C ALA A 275 28.29 1.50 -5.77
N THR A 276 28.58 0.67 -6.78
CA THR A 276 29.92 0.12 -7.01
C THR A 276 30.88 1.17 -7.59
N ALA A 277 30.37 2.17 -8.32
CA ALA A 277 31.18 3.25 -8.89
C ALA A 277 31.58 4.34 -7.87
N GLU A 278 30.82 4.50 -6.78
CA GLU A 278 31.11 5.47 -5.70
C GLU A 278 32.06 4.92 -4.62
N HIS A 279 32.33 3.60 -4.62
CA HIS A 279 33.29 2.95 -3.73
C HIS A 279 34.35 2.17 -4.53
N PRO A 280 35.33 2.86 -5.15
CA PRO A 280 36.53 2.23 -5.71
C PRO A 280 37.50 1.73 -4.62
#